data_AF-A0A6P0SY08-F1
#
_entry.id   AF-A0A6P0SY08-F1
#
_cell.length_a   1.000
_cell.length_b   1.000
_cell.length_c   1.000
_cell.angle_alpha   90.00
_cell.angle_beta   90.00
_cell.angle_gamma   90.00
#
_symmetry.space_group_name_H-M   'P 1'
#
loop_
_entity.id
_entity.type
_entity.pdbx_description
1 polymer ?
#
loop_
_entity_poly.entity_id
_entity_poly.type
_entity_poly.pdbx_seq_one_letter_code
_entity_poly.pdbx_strand_id
1 'polypeptide(L)' 'MPEKINKKVGRPSFHGVRKKSYSVMTTETAWNGLKEMAKEANLSLSEFLETLGRTKQLP' A
#
# COMPACT_ATOMS: atom_id res chain seq x y z
N MET A 1 -23.86 -29.04 2.63
CA MET A 1 -22.56 -28.57 3.18
C MET A 1 -22.31 -27.20 2.59
N PRO A 2 -22.41 -26.08 3.31
CA PRO A 2 -22.16 -24.78 2.71
C PRO A 2 -20.67 -24.63 2.41
N GLU A 3 -20.36 -24.23 1.17
CA GLU A 3 -19.01 -23.99 0.69
C GLU A 3 -18.32 -22.92 1.54
N LYS A 4 -17.13 -23.22 2.09
CA LYS A 4 -16.30 -22.24 2.81
C LYS A 4 -15.74 -21.24 1.79
N ILE A 5 -16.43 -20.12 1.62
CA ILE A 5 -15.91 -18.97 0.85
C ILE A 5 -14.71 -18.42 1.62
N ASN A 6 -13.50 -18.85 1.24
CA ASN A 6 -12.25 -18.23 1.67
C ASN A 6 -12.18 -16.83 1.05
N LYS A 7 -12.81 -15.84 1.71
CA LYS A 7 -12.64 -14.44 1.34
C LYS A 7 -11.16 -14.10 1.47
N LYS A 8 -10.50 -13.72 0.37
CA LYS A 8 -9.17 -13.10 0.41
C LYS A 8 -9.30 -11.76 1.13
N VAL A 9 -9.13 -11.76 2.44
CA VAL A 9 -9.11 -10.54 3.24
C VAL A 9 -7.75 -9.90 3.00
N GLY A 10 -7.73 -8.75 2.31
CA GLY A 10 -6.50 -7.98 2.12
C GLY A 10 -5.90 -7.54 3.46
N ARG A 11 -4.65 -7.06 3.44
CA ARG A 11 -3.98 -6.53 4.64
C ARG A 11 -4.87 -5.46 5.31
N PRO A 12 -5.00 -5.44 6.65
CA PRO A 12 -5.73 -4.40 7.38
C PRO A 12 -5.21 -2.99 7.03
N SER A 13 -6.03 -1.95 7.25
CA SER A 13 -5.54 -0.56 7.13
C SER A 13 -4.73 -0.21 8.35
N PHE A 14 -3.63 0.51 8.14
CA PHE A 14 -2.80 1.03 9.24
C PHE A 14 -3.54 2.10 10.04
N HIS A 15 -4.47 2.82 9.40
CA HIS A 15 -5.14 3.97 10.01
C HIS A 15 -6.58 3.67 10.47
N GLY A 16 -7.02 2.40 10.47
CA GLY A 16 -8.36 2.02 10.92
C GLY A 16 -9.52 2.55 10.05
N VAL A 17 -9.23 3.16 8.90
CA VAL A 17 -10.24 3.70 7.98
C VAL A 17 -10.49 2.72 6.83
N ARG A 18 -11.72 2.71 6.30
CA ARG A 18 -12.06 1.93 5.09
C ARG A 18 -11.08 2.25 3.96
N LYS A 19 -10.40 1.23 3.44
CA LYS A 19 -9.47 1.37 2.31
C LYS A 19 -10.22 1.81 1.07
N LYS A 20 -9.74 2.89 0.45
CA LYS A 20 -10.09 3.26 -0.93
C LYS A 20 -8.92 2.83 -1.82
N SER A 21 -9.24 2.16 -2.92
CA SER A 21 -8.24 1.78 -3.91
C SER A 21 -8.13 2.88 -4.96
N TYR A 22 -6.90 3.24 -5.30
CA TYR A 22 -6.59 4.20 -6.36
C TYR A 22 -5.63 3.54 -7.34
N SER A 23 -5.88 3.71 -8.63
CA SER A 23 -4.94 3.34 -9.68
C SER A 23 -4.11 4.57 -10.03
N VAL A 24 -2.79 4.42 -10.07
CA VAL A 24 -1.86 5.51 -10.38
C VAL A 24 -0.97 5.05 -11.51
N MET A 25 -0.77 5.93 -12.50
CA MET A 25 0.19 5.70 -13.57
C MET A 25 1.53 6.33 -13.20
N THR A 26 2.62 5.60 -13.46
CA THR A 26 3.98 6.01 -13.12
C THR A 26 4.93 5.45 -14.17
N THR A 27 6.04 6.14 -14.40
CA THR A 27 7.15 5.58 -15.16
C THR A 27 7.80 4.42 -14.38
N GLU A 28 8.53 3.56 -15.08
CA GLU A 28 9.27 2.47 -14.45
C GLU A 28 10.34 3.00 -13.47
N THR A 29 11.05 4.06 -13.85
CA THR A 29 12.05 4.71 -12.99
C THR A 29 11.45 5.21 -11.68
N ALA A 30 10.31 5.91 -11.74
CA ALA A 30 9.63 6.39 -10.54
C ALA A 30 9.09 5.22 -9.70
N TRP A 31 8.58 4.16 -10.35
CA TRP A 31 8.11 2.97 -9.65
C TRP A 31 9.23 2.25 -8.89
N ASN A 32 10.41 2.14 -9.50
CA ASN A 32 11.57 1.55 -8.85
C ASN A 32 12.11 2.45 -7.73
N GLY A 33 12.12 3.77 -7.91
CA GLY A 33 12.45 4.73 -6.86
C GLY A 33 11.55 4.59 -5.62
N LEU A 34 10.23 4.40 -5.81
CA LEU A 34 9.29 4.16 -4.72
C LEU A 34 9.61 2.87 -3.93
N LYS A 35 10.08 1.82 -4.60
CA LYS A 35 10.48 0.58 -3.94
C LYS A 35 11.74 0.75 -3.10
N GLU A 36 12.73 1.48 -3.61
CA GLU A 36 13.97 1.74 -2.85
C GLU A 36 13.69 2.63 -1.64
N MET A 37 12.91 3.71 -1.79
CA MET A 37 12.51 4.55 -0.65
C MET A 37 11.74 3.77 0.42
N ALA A 38 10.87 2.83 0.02
CA ALA A 38 10.17 1.96 0.98
C ALA A 38 11.15 1.08 1.77
N LYS A 39 12.18 0.52 1.11
CA LYS A 39 13.22 -0.28 1.77
C LYS A 39 14.05 0.56 2.73
N GLU A 40 14.44 1.77 2.32
CA GLU A 40 15.20 2.72 3.15
C GLU A 40 14.43 3.11 4.43
N ALA A 41 13.10 3.30 4.30
CA ALA A 41 12.21 3.56 5.42
C ALA A 41 11.89 2.31 6.28
N ASN A 42 12.43 1.13 5.92
CA ASN A 42 12.12 -0.16 6.55
C ASN A 42 10.60 -0.48 6.58
N LEU A 43 9.89 -0.08 5.52
CA LEU A 43 8.46 -0.31 5.34
C LEU A 43 8.22 -1.23 4.13
N SER A 44 7.11 -1.97 4.15
CA SER A 44 6.61 -2.54 2.90
C SER A 44 6.16 -1.42 1.95
N LEU A 45 6.23 -1.69 0.64
CA LEU A 45 5.75 -0.72 -0.37
C LEU A 45 4.29 -0.27 -0.12
N SER A 46 3.43 -1.18 0.37
CA SER A 46 2.05 -0.83 0.71
C SER A 46 1.96 0.16 1.88
N GLU A 47 2.79 -0.01 2.90
CA GLU A 47 2.82 0.87 4.08
C GLU A 47 3.36 2.25 3.70
N PHE A 48 4.44 2.26 2.93
CA PHE A 48 5.05 3.48 2.42
C PHE A 48 4.06 4.30 1.60
N LEU A 49 3.36 3.68 0.65
CA LEU A 49 2.37 4.37 -0.18
C LEU A 49 1.12 4.80 0.60
N GLU A 50 0.64 4.00 1.57
CA GLU A 50 -0.48 4.39 2.43
C GLU A 50 -0.12 5.63 3.27
N THR A 51 1.10 5.66 3.81
CA THR A 51 1.60 6.78 4.62
C THR A 51 1.82 8.03 3.78
N LEU A 52 2.48 7.90 2.62
CA LEU A 52 2.71 9.01 1.69
C LEU A 52 1.38 9.60 1.18
N GLY A 53 0.43 8.74 0.78
CA GLY A 53 -0.88 9.18 0.29
C GLY A 53 -1.73 9.89 1.35
N ARG A 54 -1.56 9.54 2.62
CA ARG A 54 -2.28 10.16 3.75
C ARG A 54 -1.65 11.44 4.24
N THR A 55 -0.33 11.44 4.43
CA THR A 55 0.42 12.54 5.06
C THR A 55 0.93 13.56 4.04
N LYS A 56 1.07 13.16 2.77
CA LYS A 56 1.78 13.90 1.72
C LYS A 56 3.25 14.22 2.08
N GLN A 57 3.82 13.45 3.00
CA GLN A 57 5.20 13.56 3.47
C GLN A 57 5.91 12.21 3.27
N LEU A 58 7.23 12.25 3.15
CA LEU A 58 8.04 11.04 3.12
C LEU A 58 8.10 10.44 4.53
N PRO A 59 7.75 9.14 4.70
CA PRO A 59 7.85 8.42 5.97
C PRO A 59 9.29 8.26 6.45
#